data_AF-A0A930RX52-F1
#
_entry.id   AF-A0A930RX52-F1
#
_cell.length_a   1.000
_cell.length_b   1.000
_cell.length_c   1.000
_cell.angle_alpha   90.00
_cell.angle_beta   90.00
_cell.angle_gamma   90.00
#
_symmetry.space_group_name_H-M   'P 1'
#
loop_
_entity.id
_entity.type
_entity.pdbx_description
1 polymer ?
#
loop_
_entity_poly.entity_id
_entity_poly.type
_entity_poly.pdbx_seq_one_letter_code
_entity_poly.pdbx_strand_id
1 'polypeptide(L)' 'MDIQIFVNRRKELGLSQIELSEGICTQATLSRFENHGQIPS' A
#
# COMPACT_ATOMS: atom_id res chain seq x y z
N MET A 1 6.31 -12.06 1.50
CA MET A 1 6.23 -10.77 0.79
C MET A 1 6.98 -9.76 1.63
N ASP A 2 8.01 -9.12 1.08
CA ASP A 2 8.68 -8.01 1.76
C ASP A 2 7.89 -6.72 1.47
N ILE A 3 7.15 -6.23 2.46
CA ILE A 3 6.32 -5.04 2.33
C ILE A 3 7.18 -3.81 2.03
N GLN A 4 8.44 -3.80 2.46
CA GLN A 4 9.36 -2.71 2.19
C GLN A 4 9.63 -2.58 0.69
N ILE A 5 9.72 -3.69 -0.04
CA ILE A 5 9.87 -3.68 -1.51
C ILE A 5 8.65 -3.03 -2.16
N PHE A 6 7.44 -3.34 -1.68
CA PHE A 6 6.20 -2.75 -2.18
C PHE A 6 6.15 -1.23 -1.94
N VAL A 7 6.46 -0.80 -0.71
CA VAL A 7 6.48 0.62 -0.32
C VAL A 7 7.51 1.39 -1.14
N ASN A 8 8.70 0.82 -1.32
CA ASN A 8 9.76 1.44 -2.11
C ASN A 8 9.31 1.59 -3.57
N ARG A 9 8.71 0.55 -4.16
CA ARG A 9 8.21 0.59 -5.53
C ARG A 9 7.12 1.64 -5.73
N ARG A 10 6.17 1.74 -4.79
CA ARG A 10 5.13 2.78 -4.82
C ARG A 10 5.76 4.18 -4.83
N LYS A 11 6.75 4.41 -3.97
CA LYS A 11 7.46 5.69 -3.85
C LYS A 11 8.29 6.01 -5.09
N GLU A 12 8.97 5.03 -5.69
CA GLU A 12 9.71 5.19 -6.95
C GLU A 12 8.80 5.64 -8.11
N LEU A 13 7.56 5.14 -8.13
CA LEU A 13 6.54 5.52 -9.11
C LEU A 13 5.87 6.86 -8.78
N GLY A 14 6.19 7.49 -7.64
CA GLY A 14 5.59 8.74 -7.20
C GLY A 14 4.12 8.64 -6.78
N LEU A 15 3.60 7.41 -6.60
CA LEU A 15 2.19 7.17 -6.31
C LEU A 15 1.89 7.39 -4.83
N SER A 16 0.81 8.10 -4.53
CA SER A 16 0.23 8.15 -3.19
C SER A 16 -0.50 6.85 -2.87
N GLN A 17 -0.76 6.60 -1.59
CA GLN A 17 -1.61 5.47 -1.18
C GLN A 17 -3.06 5.64 -1.66
N ILE A 18 -3.53 6.87 -1.85
CA ILE A 18 -4.88 7.13 -2.37
C ILE A 18 -4.97 6.67 -3.82
N GLU A 19 -4.05 7.14 -4.67
CA GLU A 19 -3.98 6.76 -6.09
C GLU A 19 -3.80 5.25 -6.27
N LEU A 20 -3.00 4.60 -5.41
CA LEU A 20 -2.78 3.15 -5.50
C LEU A 20 -3.96 2.32 -4.98
N SER A 21 -4.77 2.87 -4.05
CA SER A 21 -5.91 2.16 -3.49
C SER A 21 -7.20 2.36 -4.28
N GLU A 22 -7.26 3.38 -5.15
CA GLU A 22 -8.44 3.72 -5.94
C GLU A 22 -8.99 2.52 -6.74
N GLY A 23 -10.27 2.21 -6.55
CA GLY A 23 -10.95 1.11 -7.23
C GLY A 23 -10.57 -0.31 -6.79
N ILE A 24 -9.64 -0.46 -5.83
CA ILE A 24 -9.18 -1.77 -5.33
C ILE A 24 -9.52 -1.94 -3.85
N CYS A 25 -9.16 -0.97 -3.01
CA CYS A 25 -9.39 -1.00 -1.57
C CYS A 25 -9.49 0.43 -1.01
N THR A 26 -9.49 0.58 0.31
CA THR A 26 -9.42 1.91 0.93
C THR A 26 -7.97 2.30 1.19
N GLN A 27 -7.66 3.60 1.19
CA GLN A 27 -6.33 4.08 1.61
C GLN A 27 -5.96 3.59 3.02
N ALA A 28 -6.94 3.48 3.92
CA ALA A 28 -6.73 2.94 5.26
C ALA A 28 -6.33 1.46 5.24
N THR A 29 -6.93 0.67 4.33
CA THR A 29 -6.56 -0.73 4.08
C THR A 29 -5.11 -0.82 3.60
N LEU A 30 -4.74 -0.02 2.60
CA LEU A 30 -3.38 0.00 2.06
C LEU A 30 -2.35 0.49 3.11
N SER A 31 -2.71 1.47 3.93
CA SER A 31 -1.86 1.96 5.02
C SER A 31 -1.62 0.89 6.10
N ARG A 32 -2.63 0.07 6.43
CA ARG A 32 -2.48 -1.06 7.36
C ARG A 32 -1.57 -2.15 6.77
N PHE A 33 -1.72 -2.43 5.49
CA PHE A 33 -0.83 -3.34 4.76
C PHE A 33 0.62 -2.84 4.78
N GLU A 34 0.86 -1.58 4.41
CA GLU A 34 2.22 -1.00 4.34
C GLU A 34 2.90 -0.85 5.71
N ASN A 35 2.15 -0.54 6.78
CA ASN A 35 2.74 -0.22 8.09
C ASN A 35 2.71 -1.38 9.10
N HIS A 36 1.75 -2.29 9.02
CA HIS A 36 1.52 -3.31 10.05
C HIS A 36 1.53 -4.74 9.50
N GLY A 37 1.70 -4.91 8.19
CA GLY A 37 1.69 -6.21 7.52
C GLY A 37 0.41 -7.01 7.69
N GLN A 38 -0.67 -6.38 8.16
CA GLN A 38 -1.99 -6.99 8.17
C GLN A 38 -2.54 -6.99 6.76
N ILE A 39 -2.54 -8.16 6.13
CA ILE A 39 -3.35 -8.44 4.95
C ILE A 39 -4.78 -8.59 5.47
N PRO A 40 -5.73 -7.73 5.07
CA PRO A 40 -7.14 -7.93 5.40
C PRO A 40 -7.62 -9.24 4.77
N SER A 41 -8.30 -10.08 5.55
CA SER A 41 -8.94 -11.33 5.11
C SER A 41 -10.16 -11.09 4.24
#